data_AF-A0A847YQC3-F1
#
_entry.id   AF-A0A847YQC3-F1
#
_cell.length_a   1.000
_cell.length_b   1.000
_cell.length_c   1.000
_cell.angle_alpha   90.00
_cell.angle_beta   90.00
_cell.angle_gamma   90.00
#
_symmetry.space_group_name_H-M   'P 1'
#
loop_
_entity.id
_entity.type
_entity.pdbx_description
1 polymer ?
#
loop_
_entity_poly.entity_id
_entity_poly.type
_entity_poly.pdbx_seq_one_letter_code
_entity_poly.pdbx_strand_id
1 'polypeptide(L)'
;MARQSKKLRHEQLKTWMEKSPFVTDEELATRLGVSIQTVRLDRMELGIPELRERTRQAAQEAHAKPKAIASQDVTGEILDLDLGHTGISTLVVTPEMVFEKTHVARGHHIFAQANSLALAVMDAPAAVTGVANIKFKVPVREGERLVAKAEVIRTRANKNFIWVKTRSGSQEVFRAKFIMVSLEG
;
A
#
# COMPACT_ATOMS: atom_id res chain seq x y z
N MET A 1 5.59 -2.77 51.18
CA MET A 1 6.09 -2.52 49.80
C MET A 1 5.85 -1.07 49.46
N ALA A 2 6.86 -0.34 48.97
CA ALA A 2 6.78 1.10 48.75
C ALA A 2 5.76 1.43 47.65
N ARG A 3 4.78 2.29 47.98
CA ARG A 3 3.77 2.80 47.06
C ARG A 3 4.48 3.59 45.97
N GLN A 4 4.60 3.04 44.76
CA GLN A 4 5.14 3.78 43.62
C GLN A 4 4.37 5.08 43.45
N SER A 5 5.09 6.18 43.18
CA SER A 5 4.44 7.47 42.97
C SER A 5 3.56 7.39 41.71
N LYS A 6 2.37 8.00 41.77
CA LYS A 6 1.41 8.02 40.66
C LYS A 6 2.06 8.49 39.34
N LYS A 7 2.98 9.47 39.43
CA LYS A 7 3.76 9.99 38.30
C LYS A 7 4.64 8.92 37.65
N LEU A 8 5.41 8.17 38.44
CA LEU A 8 6.29 7.12 37.93
C LEU A 8 5.48 6.01 37.24
N ARG A 9 4.32 5.66 37.80
CA ARG A 9 3.42 4.65 37.23
C ARG A 9 2.81 5.10 35.91
N HIS A 10 2.43 6.37 35.78
CA HIS A 10 1.92 6.95 34.54
C HIS A 10 2.96 6.97 33.43
N GLU A 11 4.21 7.31 33.74
CA GLU A 11 5.32 7.24 32.79
C GLU A 11 5.55 5.80 32.31
N GLN A 12 5.63 4.84 33.24
CA GLN A 12 5.78 3.42 32.90
C GLN A 12 4.62 2.92 32.04
N LEU A 13 3.38 3.31 32.36
CA LEU A 13 2.20 2.92 31.59
C LEU A 13 2.25 3.45 30.15
N LYS A 14 2.69 4.70 29.94
CA LYS A 14 2.92 5.25 28.59
C LYS A 14 3.99 4.48 27.84
N THR A 15 5.18 4.31 28.43
CA THR A 15 6.31 3.63 27.78
C THR A 15 5.95 2.20 27.39
N TRP A 16 5.18 1.50 28.22
CA TRP A 16 4.75 0.13 27.93
C TRP A 16 3.72 0.07 26.79
N MET A 17 2.79 1.01 26.72
CA MET A 17 1.82 1.03 25.64
C MET A 17 2.40 1.50 24.31
N GLU A 18 3.46 2.32 24.31
CA GLU A 18 4.25 2.61 23.10
C GLU A 18 4.94 1.35 22.56
N LYS A 19 5.51 0.52 23.45
CA LYS A 19 6.19 -0.73 23.06
C LYS A 19 5.23 -1.87 22.71
N SER A 20 4.02 -1.85 23.24
CA SER A 20 3.03 -2.93 23.08
C SER A 20 1.62 -2.33 22.99
N PRO A 21 1.23 -1.81 21.82
CA PRO A 21 -0.02 -1.06 21.65
C PRO A 21 -1.29 -1.89 21.89
N PHE A 22 -1.19 -3.22 21.82
CA PHE A 22 -2.30 -4.16 22.04
C PHE A 22 -2.27 -4.85 23.41
N VAL A 23 -1.46 -4.35 24.35
CA VAL A 23 -1.42 -4.90 25.71
C VAL A 23 -2.78 -4.74 26.41
N THR A 24 -3.18 -5.79 27.15
CA THR A 24 -4.42 -5.81 27.93
C THR A 24 -4.26 -5.12 29.28
N ASP A 25 -5.37 -4.67 29.87
CA ASP A 25 -5.32 -4.05 31.20
C ASP A 25 -4.93 -5.04 32.30
N GLU A 26 -5.16 -6.34 32.09
CA GLU A 26 -4.76 -7.42 33.00
C GLU A 26 -3.23 -7.61 33.02
N GLU A 27 -2.60 -7.58 31.84
CA GLU A 27 -1.14 -7.64 31.73
C GLU A 27 -0.48 -6.38 32.32
N LEU A 28 -1.06 -5.21 32.08
CA LEU A 28 -0.59 -3.95 32.67
C LEU A 28 -0.73 -3.95 34.20
N ALA A 29 -1.85 -4.46 34.73
CA ALA A 29 -2.10 -4.56 36.16
C ALA A 29 -1.07 -5.47 36.85
N THR A 30 -0.82 -6.63 36.25
CA THR A 30 0.17 -7.60 36.74
C THR A 30 1.58 -7.00 36.74
N ARG A 31 1.97 -6.28 35.69
CA ARG A 31 3.31 -5.66 35.57
C ARG A 31 3.52 -4.46 36.49
N LEU A 32 2.49 -3.64 36.68
CA LEU A 32 2.55 -2.45 37.54
C LEU A 32 2.26 -2.77 39.01
N GLY A 33 1.89 -4.01 39.34
CA GLY A 33 1.58 -4.44 40.70
C GLY A 33 0.37 -3.73 41.29
N VAL A 34 -0.62 -3.40 40.46
CA VAL A 34 -1.83 -2.64 40.84
C VAL A 34 -3.09 -3.37 40.38
N SER A 35 -4.24 -2.97 40.91
CA SER A 35 -5.51 -3.52 40.44
C SER A 35 -5.84 -3.07 39.01
N ILE A 36 -6.60 -3.88 38.28
CA ILE A 36 -7.12 -3.55 36.94
C ILE A 36 -7.90 -2.22 36.97
N GLN A 37 -8.66 -1.96 38.04
CA GLN A 37 -9.40 -0.71 38.22
C GLN A 37 -8.47 0.51 38.29
N THR A 38 -7.30 0.35 38.92
CA THR A 38 -6.28 1.40 38.99
C THR A 38 -5.66 1.70 37.63
N VAL A 39 -5.40 0.67 36.82
CA VAL A 39 -4.92 0.83 35.42
C VAL A 39 -5.95 1.55 34.56
N ARG A 40 -7.24 1.20 34.69
CA ARG A 40 -8.33 1.88 33.97
C ARG A 40 -8.41 3.37 34.32
N LEU A 41 -8.36 3.71 35.61
CA LEU A 41 -8.35 5.09 36.08
C LEU A 41 -7.14 5.87 35.54
N ASP A 42 -5.94 5.29 35.62
CA ASP A 42 -4.73 5.93 35.10
C ASP A 42 -4.80 6.16 33.58
N ARG A 43 -5.32 5.20 32.82
CA ARG A 43 -5.51 5.34 31.38
C ARG A 43 -6.51 6.45 31.03
N MET A 44 -7.63 6.51 31.75
CA MET A 44 -8.65 7.55 31.55
C MET A 44 -8.07 8.94 31.83
N GLU A 45 -7.29 9.10 32.91
CA GLU A 45 -6.62 10.36 33.23
C GLU A 45 -5.58 10.77 32.16
N LEU A 46 -4.94 9.79 31.53
CA LEU A 46 -3.95 10.03 30.47
C LEU A 46 -4.57 10.11 29.07
N GLY A 47 -5.90 9.99 28.95
CA GLY A 47 -6.62 10.05 27.67
C GLY A 47 -6.38 8.83 26.75
N ILE A 48 -6.07 7.66 27.32
CA ILE A 48 -5.63 6.48 26.56
C ILE A 48 -6.84 5.57 26.26
N PRO A 49 -7.24 5.40 24.98
CA PRO A 49 -8.43 4.67 24.56
C PRO A 49 -8.33 3.16 24.81
N GLU A 50 -9.46 2.50 25.08
CA GLU A 50 -9.56 1.08 25.38
C GLU A 50 -8.98 0.18 24.27
N LEU A 51 -8.63 -1.07 24.60
CA LEU A 51 -8.06 -2.01 23.62
C LEU A 51 -8.89 -2.11 22.34
N ARG A 52 -10.23 -2.22 22.45
CA ARG A 52 -11.11 -2.30 21.28
C ARG A 52 -11.04 -1.05 20.40
N GLU A 53 -11.00 0.13 21.01
CA GLU A 53 -10.86 1.38 20.26
C GLU A 53 -9.48 1.52 19.63
N ARG A 54 -8.41 1.14 20.34
CA ARG A 54 -7.05 1.08 19.79
C ARG A 54 -6.94 0.11 18.62
N THR A 55 -7.57 -1.06 18.71
CA THR A 55 -7.63 -2.03 17.60
C THR A 55 -8.43 -1.46 16.42
N ARG A 56 -9.54 -0.77 16.68
CA ARG A 56 -10.33 -0.12 15.64
C ARG A 56 -9.55 1.02 14.97
N GLN A 57 -8.87 1.86 15.74
CA GLN A 57 -8.03 2.94 15.24
C GLN A 57 -6.85 2.40 14.44
N ALA A 58 -6.15 1.37 14.93
CA ALA A 58 -5.07 0.72 14.21
C ALA A 58 -5.54 0.05 12.91
N ALA A 59 -6.72 -0.58 12.92
CA ALA A 59 -7.33 -1.13 11.71
C ALA A 59 -7.73 -0.02 10.72
N GLN A 60 -8.32 1.08 11.21
CA GLN A 60 -8.65 2.24 10.38
C GLN A 60 -7.39 2.89 9.80
N GLU A 61 -6.31 3.02 10.58
CA GLU A 61 -5.02 3.56 10.13
C GLU A 61 -4.33 2.62 9.12
N ALA A 62 -4.41 1.30 9.31
CA ALA A 62 -3.91 0.31 8.35
C ALA A 62 -4.69 0.34 7.03
N HIS A 63 -6.00 0.57 7.08
CA HIS A 63 -6.79 0.84 5.89
C HIS A 63 -6.56 2.23 5.29
N ALA A 64 -5.94 3.17 6.03
CA ALA A 64 -5.83 4.58 5.68
C ALA A 64 -4.41 5.05 5.30
N LYS A 65 -3.48 4.17 4.90
CA LYS A 65 -2.13 4.60 4.50
C LYS A 65 -1.61 3.93 3.22
N PRO A 66 -0.91 4.69 2.36
CA PRO A 66 -1.23 6.05 1.89
C PRO A 66 -1.45 6.19 0.36
N LYS A 67 -1.81 7.43 0.00
CA LYS A 67 -2.22 7.98 -1.28
C LYS A 67 -1.08 7.95 -2.31
N ALA A 68 -1.19 7.03 -3.26
CA ALA A 68 -0.47 7.02 -4.51
C ALA A 68 -1.47 6.65 -5.58
N ILE A 69 -2.15 7.66 -6.12
CA ILE A 69 -3.38 7.53 -6.91
C ILE A 69 -4.52 6.86 -6.11
N ALA A 70 -5.70 7.49 -6.11
CA ALA A 70 -6.88 6.80 -5.60
C ALA A 70 -6.99 5.50 -6.40
N SER A 71 -7.06 4.34 -5.74
CA SER A 71 -7.17 3.02 -6.39
C SER A 71 -8.22 2.94 -7.52
N GLN A 72 -9.13 3.91 -7.59
CA GLN A 72 -10.10 4.17 -8.65
C GLN A 72 -9.52 4.57 -10.02
N ASP A 73 -8.34 5.21 -10.11
CA ASP A 73 -7.79 5.64 -11.41
C ASP A 73 -6.85 4.60 -12.04
N VAL A 74 -6.71 3.42 -11.40
CA VAL A 74 -5.86 2.34 -11.92
C VAL A 74 -6.64 1.52 -12.95
N THR A 75 -6.08 1.38 -14.14
CA THR A 75 -6.65 0.51 -15.17
C THR A 75 -6.45 -0.96 -14.76
N GLY A 76 -7.55 -1.66 -14.54
CA GLY A 76 -7.56 -3.04 -14.03
C GLY A 76 -7.78 -3.10 -12.52
N GLU A 77 -7.50 -4.25 -11.92
CA GLU A 77 -7.67 -4.51 -10.49
C GLU A 77 -6.31 -4.66 -9.83
N ILE A 78 -6.06 -3.92 -8.74
CA ILE A 78 -4.83 -4.06 -7.94
C ILE A 78 -4.97 -5.31 -7.06
N LEU A 79 -4.03 -6.24 -7.17
CA LEU A 79 -3.96 -7.44 -6.32
C LEU A 79 -3.06 -7.23 -5.10
N ASP A 80 -1.97 -6.51 -5.29
CA ASP A 80 -0.97 -6.26 -4.25
C ASP A 80 -0.28 -4.93 -4.52
N LEU A 81 0.03 -4.18 -3.46
CA LEU A 81 0.65 -2.87 -3.57
C LEU A 81 1.52 -2.59 -2.35
N ASP A 82 2.82 -2.49 -2.60
CA ASP A 82 3.84 -2.06 -1.65
C ASP A 82 4.47 -0.75 -2.14
N LEU A 83 4.00 0.36 -1.57
CA LEU A 83 4.37 1.70 -2.00
C LEU A 83 5.87 1.93 -1.91
N GLY A 84 6.42 2.57 -2.96
CA GLY A 84 7.84 2.80 -3.12
C GLY A 84 8.64 1.57 -3.54
N HIS A 85 8.03 0.38 -3.59
CA HIS A 85 8.74 -0.88 -3.84
C HIS A 85 8.16 -1.67 -5.01
N THR A 86 6.98 -2.27 -4.85
CA THR A 86 6.39 -3.17 -5.85
C THR A 86 4.88 -3.06 -5.93
N GLY A 87 4.30 -3.54 -7.03
CA GLY A 87 2.85 -3.65 -7.15
C GLY A 87 2.45 -4.66 -8.20
N ILE A 88 1.25 -5.20 -8.07
CA ILE A 88 0.68 -6.18 -8.97
C ILE A 88 -0.75 -5.76 -9.32
N SER A 89 -1.06 -5.72 -10.62
CA SER A 89 -2.44 -5.56 -11.10
C SER A 89 -2.82 -6.61 -12.13
N THR A 90 -4.12 -6.83 -12.26
CA THR A 90 -4.72 -7.71 -13.26
C THR A 90 -5.70 -6.98 -14.16
N LEU A 91 -5.73 -7.37 -15.43
CA LEU A 91 -6.69 -6.87 -16.41
C LEU A 91 -7.15 -8.03 -17.29
N VAL A 92 -8.46 -8.23 -17.41
CA VAL A 92 -9.03 -9.17 -18.38
C VAL A 92 -9.32 -8.38 -19.66
N VAL A 93 -8.83 -8.86 -20.80
CA VAL A 93 -9.03 -8.20 -22.09
C VAL A 93 -10.47 -8.41 -22.54
N THR A 94 -11.25 -7.32 -22.60
CA THR A 94 -12.64 -7.34 -23.04
C THR A 94 -12.78 -7.14 -24.55
N PRO A 95 -13.96 -7.43 -25.15
CA PRO A 95 -14.19 -7.23 -26.59
C PRO A 95 -13.98 -5.78 -27.05
N GLU A 96 -14.20 -4.80 -26.17
CA GLU A 96 -14.01 -3.37 -26.46
C GLU A 96 -12.52 -2.99 -26.60
N MET A 97 -11.63 -3.79 -26.01
CA MET A 97 -10.20 -3.54 -25.97
C MET A 97 -9.44 -4.09 -27.18
N VAL A 98 -10.12 -4.81 -28.07
CA VAL A 98 -9.49 -5.46 -29.23
C VAL A 98 -9.80 -4.77 -30.56
N PHE A 99 -9.04 -5.11 -31.60
CA PHE A 99 -9.41 -4.80 -32.97
C PHE A 99 -10.48 -5.79 -33.45
N GLU A 100 -11.58 -5.27 -33.98
CA GLU A 100 -12.74 -6.07 -34.43
C GLU A 100 -12.37 -7.20 -35.39
N LYS A 101 -11.41 -6.96 -36.30
CA LYS A 101 -11.04 -7.95 -37.33
C LYS A 101 -10.08 -9.03 -36.85
N THR A 102 -9.21 -8.72 -35.88
CA THR A 102 -8.09 -9.61 -35.50
C THR A 102 -8.23 -10.16 -34.08
N HIS A 103 -9.14 -9.60 -33.28
CA HIS A 103 -9.29 -9.86 -31.85
C HIS A 103 -7.99 -9.67 -31.05
N VAL A 104 -7.07 -8.84 -31.56
CA VAL A 104 -5.82 -8.48 -30.87
C VAL A 104 -6.05 -7.25 -30.01
N ALA A 105 -5.61 -7.30 -28.76
CA ALA A 105 -5.68 -6.18 -27.82
C ALA A 105 -4.93 -4.97 -28.36
N ARG A 106 -5.58 -3.80 -28.30
CA ARG A 106 -4.95 -2.54 -28.66
C ARG A 106 -3.91 -2.20 -27.61
N GLY A 107 -2.70 -1.89 -28.06
CA GLY A 107 -1.55 -1.70 -27.18
C GLY A 107 -1.73 -0.64 -26.09
N HIS A 108 -2.59 0.36 -26.31
CA HIS A 108 -2.86 1.41 -25.33
C HIS A 108 -3.53 0.90 -24.05
N HIS A 109 -4.32 -0.18 -24.08
CA HIS A 109 -4.91 -0.74 -22.85
C HIS A 109 -3.86 -1.42 -21.97
N ILE A 110 -2.96 -2.18 -22.59
CA ILE A 110 -1.82 -2.81 -21.90
C ILE A 110 -0.89 -1.75 -21.33
N PHE A 111 -0.63 -0.69 -22.12
CA PHE A 111 0.12 0.47 -21.66
C PHE A 111 -0.56 1.19 -20.50
N ALA A 112 -1.87 1.41 -20.59
CA ALA A 112 -2.65 2.08 -19.55
C ALA A 112 -2.56 1.33 -18.22
N GLN A 113 -2.77 0.01 -18.22
CA GLN A 113 -2.59 -0.85 -17.03
C GLN A 113 -1.18 -0.71 -16.44
N ALA A 114 -0.14 -0.82 -17.28
CA ALA A 114 1.23 -0.75 -16.82
C ALA A 114 1.59 0.64 -16.27
N ASN A 115 1.12 1.70 -16.93
CA ASN A 115 1.40 3.08 -16.56
C ASN A 115 0.68 3.48 -15.26
N SER A 116 -0.60 3.14 -15.13
CA SER A 116 -1.37 3.42 -13.91
C SER A 116 -0.84 2.63 -12.73
N LEU A 117 -0.40 1.38 -12.92
CA LEU A 117 0.27 0.61 -11.86
C LEU A 117 1.60 1.24 -11.46
N ALA A 118 2.41 1.71 -12.43
CA ALA A 118 3.66 2.38 -12.12
C ALA A 118 3.44 3.67 -11.31
N LEU A 119 2.40 4.43 -11.63
CA LEU A 119 2.00 5.60 -10.83
C LEU A 119 1.53 5.19 -9.43
N ALA A 120 0.73 4.12 -9.31
CA ALA A 120 0.21 3.67 -8.02
C ALA A 120 1.29 3.16 -7.07
N VAL A 121 2.37 2.58 -7.60
CA VAL A 121 3.52 2.14 -6.77
C VAL A 121 4.36 3.32 -6.30
N MET A 122 4.27 4.49 -6.93
CA MET A 122 4.99 5.66 -6.43
C MET A 122 4.32 6.25 -5.21
N ASP A 123 5.01 6.27 -4.07
CA ASP A 123 4.58 6.99 -2.87
C ASP A 123 4.72 8.52 -3.04
N ALA A 124 3.89 9.12 -3.90
CA ALA A 124 3.92 10.56 -4.18
C ALA A 124 2.49 11.13 -4.32
N PRO A 125 2.23 12.33 -3.76
CA PRO A 125 0.90 12.95 -3.82
C PRO A 125 0.50 13.33 -5.25
N ALA A 126 1.48 13.66 -6.09
CA ALA A 126 1.30 13.94 -7.50
C ALA A 126 2.51 13.43 -8.29
N ALA A 127 2.24 12.72 -9.38
CA ALA A 127 3.26 12.14 -10.24
C ALA A 127 2.80 12.09 -11.69
N VAL A 128 3.76 12.21 -12.60
CA VAL A 128 3.51 12.10 -14.04
C VAL A 128 4.53 11.19 -14.70
N THR A 129 4.11 10.56 -15.80
CA THR A 129 5.01 9.78 -16.64
C THR A 129 5.89 10.73 -17.45
N GLY A 130 7.18 10.79 -17.15
CA GLY A 130 8.13 11.61 -17.92
C GLY A 130 8.58 10.91 -19.19
N VAL A 131 9.04 9.66 -19.07
CA VAL A 131 9.51 8.84 -20.20
C VAL A 131 9.03 7.40 -20.04
N ALA A 132 8.61 6.78 -21.14
CA ALA A 132 8.28 5.36 -21.18
C ALA A 132 9.03 4.68 -22.34
N ASN A 133 9.80 3.63 -22.04
CA ASN A 133 10.37 2.74 -23.04
C ASN A 133 9.63 1.40 -22.98
N ILE A 134 8.84 1.12 -24.01
CA ILE A 134 7.89 0.00 -24.02
C ILE A 134 8.20 -1.00 -25.14
N LYS A 135 7.91 -2.26 -24.89
CA LYS A 135 8.06 -3.36 -25.84
C LYS A 135 6.84 -4.27 -25.79
N PHE A 136 6.11 -4.35 -26.90
CA PHE A 136 5.10 -5.36 -27.14
C PHE A 136 5.79 -6.59 -27.70
N LYS A 137 5.83 -7.68 -26.93
CA LYS A 137 6.57 -8.89 -27.29
C LYS A 137 5.72 -9.88 -28.05
N VAL A 138 4.47 -10.05 -27.60
CA VAL A 138 3.54 -11.04 -28.13
C VAL A 138 2.16 -10.39 -28.21
N PRO A 139 1.41 -10.60 -29.30
CA PRO A 139 0.02 -10.17 -29.39
C PRO A 139 -0.82 -10.83 -28.29
N VAL A 140 -1.63 -10.03 -27.61
CA VAL A 140 -2.59 -10.49 -26.60
C VAL A 140 -3.97 -10.54 -27.24
N ARG A 141 -4.76 -11.57 -26.95
CA ARG A 141 -6.12 -11.73 -27.48
C ARG A 141 -7.20 -11.43 -26.45
N GLU A 142 -8.42 -11.26 -26.96
CA GLU A 142 -9.64 -11.19 -26.17
C GLU A 142 -9.76 -12.36 -25.17
N GLY A 143 -10.24 -12.07 -23.96
CA GLY A 143 -10.42 -13.06 -22.89
C GLY A 143 -9.14 -13.40 -22.12
N GLU A 144 -7.96 -13.01 -22.60
CA GLU A 144 -6.72 -13.22 -21.87
C GLU A 144 -6.68 -12.38 -20.58
N ARG A 145 -6.13 -12.97 -19.52
CA ARG A 145 -5.88 -12.29 -18.24
C ARG A 145 -4.42 -11.86 -18.17
N LEU A 146 -4.23 -10.55 -18.13
CA LEU A 146 -2.94 -9.89 -18.04
C LEU A 146 -2.58 -9.59 -16.59
N VAL A 147 -1.45 -10.13 -16.13
CA VAL A 147 -0.86 -9.86 -14.82
C VAL A 147 0.33 -8.92 -15.01
N ALA A 148 0.19 -7.67 -14.58
CA ALA A 148 1.26 -6.68 -14.59
C ALA A 148 1.94 -6.66 -13.22
N LYS A 149 3.28 -6.72 -13.21
CA LYS A 149 4.09 -6.53 -12.02
C LYS A 149 5.01 -5.33 -12.20
N ALA A 150 4.90 -4.37 -11.30
CA ALA A 150 5.73 -3.17 -11.21
C ALA A 150 6.76 -3.31 -10.09
N GLU A 151 7.94 -2.75 -10.32
CA GLU A 151 9.06 -2.75 -9.38
C GLU A 151 9.84 -1.44 -9.50
N VAL A 152 10.03 -0.74 -8.39
CA VAL A 152 10.85 0.48 -8.31
C VAL A 152 12.31 0.05 -8.21
N ILE A 153 13.07 0.30 -9.28
CA ILE A 153 14.46 -0.14 -9.38
C ILE A 153 15.40 0.86 -8.71
N ARG A 154 15.08 2.15 -8.81
CA ARG A 154 15.85 3.24 -8.22
C ARG A 154 15.05 4.54 -8.20
N THR A 155 15.38 5.37 -7.24
CA THR A 155 14.89 6.75 -7.13
C THR A 155 16.09 7.70 -7.14
N ARG A 156 16.00 8.79 -7.90
CA ARG A 156 17.03 9.83 -7.98
C ARG A 156 16.37 11.20 -8.02
N ALA A 157 16.54 11.99 -6.96
CA ALA A 157 15.83 13.25 -6.78
C ALA A 157 14.32 13.03 -6.98
N ASN A 158 13.67 13.82 -7.84
CA ASN A 158 12.26 13.71 -8.18
C ASN A 158 11.93 12.64 -9.25
N LYS A 159 12.90 11.78 -9.64
CA LYS A 159 12.70 10.76 -10.69
C LYS A 159 12.69 9.35 -10.13
N ASN A 160 11.64 8.61 -10.42
CA ASN A 160 11.48 7.19 -10.07
C ASN A 160 11.59 6.32 -11.32
N PHE A 161 12.46 5.32 -11.28
CA PHE A 161 12.67 4.38 -12.38
C PHE A 161 11.94 3.08 -12.07
N ILE A 162 10.87 2.82 -12.79
CA ILE A 162 9.97 1.69 -12.52
C ILE A 162 10.00 0.73 -13.69
N TRP A 163 10.20 -0.55 -13.41
CA TRP A 163 10.08 -1.62 -14.40
C TRP A 163 8.74 -2.28 -14.26
N VAL A 164 8.04 -2.43 -15.38
CA VAL A 164 6.77 -3.17 -15.43
C VAL A 164 6.90 -4.31 -16.43
N LYS A 165 6.50 -5.50 -16.00
CA LYS A 165 6.40 -6.68 -16.86
C LYS A 165 4.97 -7.19 -16.79
N THR A 166 4.36 -7.37 -17.95
CA THR A 166 3.02 -7.95 -18.05
C THR A 166 3.11 -9.33 -18.65
N ARG A 167 2.42 -10.28 -18.01
CA ARG A 167 2.34 -11.68 -18.44
C ARG A 167 0.90 -12.08 -18.73
N SER A 168 0.74 -12.95 -19.73
CA SER A 168 -0.48 -13.73 -19.96
C SER A 168 -0.11 -15.19 -19.67
N GLY A 169 -0.65 -15.76 -18.59
CA GLY A 169 -0.17 -17.04 -18.06
C GLY A 169 1.34 -17.02 -17.76
N SER A 170 2.10 -17.89 -18.42
CA SER A 170 3.56 -17.98 -18.27
C SER A 170 4.35 -17.07 -19.22
N GLN A 171 3.71 -16.49 -20.23
CA GLN A 171 4.38 -15.75 -21.29
C GLN A 171 4.50 -14.25 -20.98
N GLU A 172 5.69 -13.67 -21.13
CA GLU A 172 5.87 -12.21 -21.02
C GLU A 172 5.44 -11.54 -22.32
N VAL A 173 4.29 -10.88 -22.29
CA VAL A 173 3.65 -10.26 -23.46
C VAL A 173 4.04 -8.80 -23.63
N PHE A 174 4.37 -8.11 -22.53
CA PHE A 174 4.73 -6.70 -22.55
C PHE A 174 5.78 -6.36 -21.48
N ARG A 175 6.64 -5.39 -21.80
CA ARG A 175 7.64 -4.86 -20.88
C ARG A 175 7.73 -3.34 -21.03
N ALA A 176 7.82 -2.64 -19.92
CA ALA A 176 8.04 -1.20 -19.88
C ALA A 176 9.14 -0.82 -18.87
N LYS A 177 9.88 0.22 -19.20
CA LYS A 177 10.71 0.98 -18.27
C LYS A 177 10.17 2.41 -18.23
N PHE A 178 9.63 2.79 -17.09
CA PHE A 178 9.11 4.12 -16.85
C PHE A 178 10.13 4.96 -16.08
N ILE A 179 10.22 6.24 -16.46
CA ILE A 179 10.83 7.29 -15.67
C ILE A 179 9.68 8.21 -15.28
N MET A 180 9.28 8.09 -14.03
CA MET A 180 8.20 8.88 -13.47
C MET A 180 8.78 10.07 -12.74
N VAL A 181 8.10 11.21 -12.79
CA VAL A 181 8.53 12.45 -12.15
C VAL A 181 7.51 12.80 -11.07
N SER A 182 7.96 12.91 -9.82
CA SER A 182 7.14 13.47 -8.74
C SER A 182 7.03 14.98 -8.93
N LEU A 183 5.82 15.49 -8.80
CA LEU A 183 5.56 16.93 -8.77
C LEU A 183 5.63 17.34 -7.29
N GLU A 184 6.66 18.08 -6.92
CA GLU A 184 6.66 18.79 -5.64
C GLU A 184 5.64 19.93 -5.77
N GLY A 185 4.71 20.01 -4.81
CA GLY A 185 3.79 21.12 -4.66
C GLY A 185 4.43 22.26 -3.89
#